data_AF-A0A968ZHE8-F1
#
_entry.id   AF-A0A968ZHE8-F1
#
_cell.length_a   1.000
_cell.length_b   1.000
_cell.length_c   1.000
_cell.angle_alpha   90.00
_cell.angle_beta   90.00
_cell.angle_gamma   90.00
#
_symmetry.space_group_name_H-M   'P 1'
#
loop_
_entity.id
_entity.type
_entity.pdbx_description
1 polymer ?
#
loop_
_entity_poly.entity_id
_entity_poly.type
_entity_poly.pdbx_seq_one_letter_code
_entity_poly.pdbx_strand_id
1 'polypeptide(L)'
;MNAVISQPSGPLAFWLSLIPFSSPVIMMMRIPFGVPWTELLLSALVLWASGLGMVALVGRVYRMGILHTGSKVSWKQIVSWVK
;
A
#
# COMPACT_ATOMS: atom_id res chain seq x y z
N MET A 1 -0.40 -13.89 12.87
CA MET A 1 -1.06 -12.96 13.81
C MET A 1 -0.46 -13.01 15.22
N ASN A 2 -0.16 -14.19 15.76
CA ASN A 2 0.34 -14.34 17.14
C ASN A 2 1.60 -13.50 17.44
N ALA A 3 2.53 -13.38 16.49
CA ALA A 3 3.76 -12.60 16.66
C ALA A 3 3.54 -11.09 16.90
N VAL A 4 2.49 -10.50 16.32
CA VAL A 4 2.17 -9.07 16.44
C VAL A 4 1.45 -8.80 17.76
N ILE A 5 0.58 -9.71 18.20
CA ILE A 5 -0.11 -9.61 19.48
C ILE A 5 0.87 -9.86 20.64
N SER A 6 1.85 -10.76 20.46
CA SER A 6 2.88 -11.02 21.46
C SER A 6 3.89 -9.88 21.60
N GLN A 7 4.18 -9.14 20.53
CA GLN A 7 5.14 -8.03 20.51
C GLN A 7 4.62 -6.86 19.64
N PRO A 8 3.61 -6.11 20.13
CA PRO A 8 2.95 -5.06 19.35
C PRO A 8 3.86 -3.85 19.06
N SER A 9 4.91 -3.66 19.86
CA SER A 9 5.95 -2.63 19.67
C SER A 9 7.19 -3.18 18.95
N GLY A 10 7.18 -4.46 18.55
CA GLY A 10 8.32 -5.10 17.92
C GLY A 10 8.58 -4.58 16.49
N PRO A 11 9.81 -4.72 15.96
CA PRO A 11 10.16 -4.26 14.62
C PRO A 11 9.25 -4.84 13.53
N LEU A 12 8.83 -6.09 13.69
CA LEU A 12 7.95 -6.76 12.73
C LEU A 12 6.54 -6.15 12.73
N ALA A 13 5.98 -5.82 13.90
CA ALA A 13 4.70 -5.15 14.01
C ALA A 13 4.76 -3.72 13.44
N PHE A 14 5.88 -3.02 13.63
CA PHE A 14 6.14 -1.72 13.03
C PHE A 14 6.13 -1.78 11.49
N TRP A 15 6.97 -2.62 10.88
CA TRP A 15 7.06 -2.70 9.42
C TRP A 15 5.76 -3.17 8.76
N LEU A 16 5.08 -4.16 9.35
CA LEU A 16 3.78 -4.62 8.84
C LEU A 16 2.67 -3.56 8.96
N SER A 17 2.80 -2.62 9.91
CA SER A 17 1.87 -1.50 10.05
C SER A 17 2.08 -0.40 8.99
N LEU A 18 3.25 -0.36 8.35
CA LEU A 18 3.56 0.59 7.26
C LEU A 18 3.19 0.05 5.88
N ILE A 19 3.25 -1.27 5.67
CA ILE A 19 2.90 -1.86 4.38
C ILE A 19 1.40 -1.65 4.11
N PRO A 20 1.01 -0.99 3.01
CA PRO A 20 -0.38 -0.57 2.77
C PRO A 20 -1.43 -1.67 2.89
N PHE A 21 -1.13 -2.86 2.38
CA PHE A 21 -2.10 -3.97 2.36
C PHE A 21 -2.32 -4.60 3.75
N SER A 22 -1.33 -4.55 4.63
CA SER A 22 -1.42 -5.09 6.00
C SER A 22 -1.67 -4.02 7.06
N SER A 23 -1.38 -2.75 6.73
CA SER A 23 -1.46 -1.58 7.59
C SER A 23 -2.82 -1.43 8.30
N PRO A 24 -3.98 -1.50 7.61
CA PRO A 24 -5.28 -1.30 8.27
C PRO A 24 -5.56 -2.32 9.37
N VAL A 25 -5.13 -3.57 9.18
CA VAL A 25 -5.35 -4.64 10.16
C VAL A 25 -4.34 -4.53 11.30
N ILE A 26 -3.05 -4.40 10.97
CA ILE A 26 -1.97 -4.41 11.96
C ILE A 26 -2.01 -3.13 12.81
N MET A 27 -2.27 -1.97 12.23
CA MET A 27 -2.35 -0.71 12.96
C MET A 27 -3.56 -0.69 13.91
N MET A 28 -4.73 -1.20 13.49
CA MET A 28 -5.89 -1.37 14.36
C MET A 28 -5.59 -2.28 15.56
N MET A 29 -4.78 -3.31 15.37
CA MET A 29 -4.32 -4.18 16.46
C MET A 29 -3.28 -3.51 17.37
N ARG A 30 -2.51 -2.51 16.88
CA ARG A 30 -1.48 -1.81 17.66
C ARG A 30 -2.05 -0.62 18.45
N ILE A 31 -3.08 0.08 17.97
CA ILE A 31 -3.70 1.26 18.62
C ILE A 31 -3.99 1.05 20.12
N PRO A 32 -4.58 -0.08 20.58
CA PRO A 32 -4.86 -0.31 21.99
C PRO A 32 -3.61 -0.35 22.90
N PHE A 33 -2.43 -0.56 22.32
CA PHE A 33 -1.16 -0.64 23.04
C PHE A 33 -0.42 0.70 23.15
N GLY A 34 -1.03 1.81 22.72
CA GLY A 34 -0.47 3.16 22.89
C GLY A 34 0.62 3.51 21.86
N VAL A 35 0.31 3.40 20.57
CA VAL A 35 1.23 3.76 19.48
C VAL A 35 1.42 5.29 19.40
N PRO A 36 2.65 5.79 19.17
CA PRO A 36 2.89 7.21 18.93
C PRO A 36 2.08 7.75 17.76
N TRP A 37 1.52 8.96 17.90
CA TRP A 37 0.76 9.63 16.84
C TRP A 37 1.54 9.78 15.52
N THR A 38 2.86 9.90 15.60
CA THR A 38 3.74 9.98 14.43
C THR A 38 3.76 8.69 13.61
N GLU A 39 3.78 7.52 14.26
CA GLU A 39 3.69 6.22 13.56
C GLU A 39 2.32 6.03 12.91
N LEU A 40 1.26 6.45 13.61
CA LEU A 40 -0.10 6.39 13.08
C LEU A 40 -0.23 7.26 11.82
N LEU A 41 0.21 8.51 11.88
CA LEU A 41 0.22 9.43 10.74
C LEU A 41 1.10 8.93 9.60
N LEU A 42 2.29 8.40 9.90
CA LEU A 42 3.18 7.84 8.89
C LEU A 42 2.51 6.66 8.16
N SER A 43 1.91 5.73 8.90
CA SER A 43 1.21 4.59 8.31
C SER A 43 0.04 5.04 7.43
N ALA A 44 -0.74 6.02 7.88
CA ALA A 44 -1.83 6.59 7.12
C ALA A 44 -1.33 7.27 5.84
N LEU A 45 -0.29 8.11 5.92
CA LEU A 45 0.29 8.77 4.76
C LEU A 45 0.81 7.77 3.72
N VAL A 46 1.51 6.72 4.16
CA VAL A 46 2.01 5.66 3.27
C VAL A 46 0.85 4.91 2.62
N LEU A 47 -0.20 4.58 3.38
CA LEU A 47 -1.40 3.94 2.88
C LEU A 47 -2.08 4.81 1.80
N TRP A 48 -2.34 6.08 2.08
CA TRP A 48 -2.95 7.01 1.14
C TRP A 48 -2.09 7.24 -0.10
N ALA A 49 -0.79 7.47 0.07
CA ALA A 49 0.14 7.68 -1.04
C ALA A 49 0.21 6.45 -1.96
N SER A 50 0.25 5.25 -1.39
CA SER A 50 0.26 4.00 -2.18
C SER A 50 -1.06 3.77 -2.92
N GLY A 51 -2.21 4.04 -2.27
CA GLY A 51 -3.52 3.91 -2.89
C GLY A 51 -3.71 4.87 -4.05
N LEU A 52 -3.41 6.15 -3.83
CA LEU A 52 -3.47 7.19 -4.87
C LEU A 52 -2.46 6.92 -5.99
N GLY A 53 -1.25 6.49 -5.65
CA GLY A 53 -0.23 6.08 -6.62
C GLY A 53 -0.69 4.92 -7.50
N MET A 54 -1.34 3.91 -6.91
CA MET A 54 -1.90 2.78 -7.64
C MET A 54 -3.06 3.20 -8.56
N VAL A 55 -3.98 4.02 -8.07
CA VAL A 55 -5.09 4.55 -8.89
C VAL A 55 -4.55 5.38 -10.06
N ALA A 56 -3.56 6.23 -9.83
CA ALA A 56 -2.92 7.01 -10.88
C ALA A 56 -2.19 6.12 -11.91
N LEU A 57 -1.49 5.09 -11.45
CA LEU A 57 -0.81 4.12 -12.31
C LEU A 57 -1.82 3.37 -13.20
N VAL A 58 -2.87 2.82 -12.58
CA VAL A 58 -3.95 2.12 -13.28
C VAL A 58 -4.61 3.06 -14.29
N GLY A 59 -4.99 4.27 -13.87
CA GLY A 59 -5.57 5.29 -14.76
C GLY A 59 -4.69 5.61 -15.97
N ARG A 60 -3.37 5.70 -15.80
CA ARG A 60 -2.42 5.88 -16.91
C ARG A 60 -2.42 4.69 -17.87
N VAL A 61 -2.39 3.47 -17.36
CA VAL A 61 -2.42 2.25 -18.19
C VAL A 61 -3.72 2.14 -18.99
N TYR A 62 -4.86 2.46 -18.38
CA TYR A 62 -6.15 2.48 -19.08
C TYR A 62 -6.20 3.55 -20.17
N ARG A 63 -5.72 4.77 -19.88
CA ARG A 63 -5.72 5.88 -20.82
C ARG A 63 -4.81 5.63 -22.03
N MET A 64 -3.59 5.14 -21.79
CA MET A 64 -2.58 4.96 -22.84
C MET A 64 -2.76 3.65 -23.62
N GLY A 65 -3.22 2.58 -22.96
CA GLY A 65 -3.23 1.23 -23.53
C GLY A 65 -4.60 0.74 -23.93
N ILE A 66 -5.41 0.39 -22.93
CA ILE A 66 -6.60 -0.47 -23.11
C ILE A 66 -7.65 0.20 -24.00
N LEU A 67 -7.90 1.50 -23.80
CA LEU A 67 -8.95 2.21 -24.55
C LEU A 67 -8.64 2.36 -26.04
N HIS A 68 -7.37 2.43 -26.42
CA HIS A 68 -6.95 2.72 -27.80
C HIS A 68 -6.60 1.44 -28.58
N THR A 69 -6.03 0.43 -27.92
CA THR A 69 -5.37 -0.67 -28.62
C THR A 69 -6.32 -1.87 -28.87
N GLY A 70 -7.45 -1.98 -28.16
CA GLY A 70 -8.44 -3.06 -28.32
C GLY A 70 -7.93 -4.49 -28.11
N SER A 71 -6.64 -4.64 -27.81
CA SER A 71 -5.88 -5.90 -27.79
C SER A 71 -5.33 -6.15 -26.39
N LYS A 72 -5.07 -7.43 -26.08
CA LYS A 72 -4.58 -7.84 -24.76
C LYS A 72 -3.22 -7.18 -24.49
N VAL A 73 -3.21 -6.28 -23.52
CA VAL A 73 -2.00 -5.56 -23.11
C VAL A 73 -0.99 -6.54 -22.52
N SER A 74 0.24 -6.53 -23.03
CA SER A 74 1.37 -7.32 -22.52
C SER A 74 2.16 -6.54 -21.45
N TRP A 75 2.77 -7.25 -20.50
CA TRP A 75 3.64 -6.68 -19.46
C TRP A 75 4.73 -5.75 -20.01
N LYS A 76 5.32 -6.07 -21.17
CA LYS A 76 6.34 -5.23 -21.81
C LYS A 76 5.78 -3.85 -22.24
N GLN A 77 4.53 -3.81 -22.67
CA GLN A 77 3.87 -2.56 -23.09
C GLN A 77 3.54 -1.70 -21.87
N ILE A 78 3.05 -2.30 -20.78
CA ILE A 78 2.77 -1.60 -19.52
C ILE A 78 4.04 -0.89 -19.04
N VAL A 79 5.18 -1.59 -18.99
CA VAL A 79 6.45 -1.00 -18.55
C VAL A 79 6.90 0.14 -19.47
N SER A 80 6.63 0.05 -20.78
CA SER A 80 6.97 1.14 -21.72
C SER A 80 6.14 2.41 -21.54
N TRP A 81 4.91 2.29 -20.99
CA TRP A 81 4.03 3.44 -20.71
C TRP A 81 4.21 4.02 -19.31
N VAL A 82 4.81 3.24 -18.41
CA VAL A 82 5.10 3.64 -17.03
C VAL A 82 6.47 4.32 -16.93
N LYS A 83 7.39 4.05 -17.86
CA LYS A 83 8.60 4.87 -18.08
C LYS A 83 8.25 6.30 -18.46
#